data_AF-A0A969HI38-F1
#
_entry.id   AF-A0A969HI38-F1
#
_cell.length_a   1.000
_cell.length_b   1.000
_cell.length_c   1.000
_cell.angle_alpha   90.00
_cell.angle_beta   90.00
_cell.angle_gamma   90.00
#
_symmetry.space_group_name_H-M   'P 1'
#
loop_
_entity.id
_entity.type
_entity.pdbx_description
1 polymer ?
#
loop_
_entity_poly.entity_id
_entity_poly.type
_entity_poly.pdbx_seq_one_letter_code
_entity_poly.pdbx_strand_id
1 'polypeptide(L)'
;MLSLITRRRPHLLPLDALARNIQPEQVTYLGLQDVPLKNIVGSAGRHRDYTQRFSPCASDERSKERWRLIYTLVVSGAGFPPIEVYQVGDVYFVQNGHHRVSVATYLGWPDIQAYVTVLPAPRLKDLPFTHQLH
;
A
#
# COMPACT_ATOMS: atom_id res chain seq x y z
N MET A 1 12.80 -20.21 -4.66
CA MET A 1 12.53 -19.81 -3.27
C MET A 1 13.34 -18.56 -2.94
N LEU A 2 12.75 -17.37 -3.09
CA LEU A 2 13.43 -16.12 -2.72
C LEU A 2 13.03 -15.76 -1.29
N SER A 3 13.90 -16.13 -0.35
CA SER A 3 13.83 -15.71 1.05
C SER A 3 14.32 -14.26 1.15
N LEU A 4 13.40 -13.31 1.28
CA LEU A 4 13.71 -11.91 1.53
C LEU A 4 14.12 -11.73 2.99
N ILE A 5 15.43 -11.60 3.23
CA ILE A 5 16.00 -11.16 4.50
C ILE A 5 15.42 -9.77 4.82
N THR A 6 14.55 -9.74 5.84
CA THR A 6 13.83 -8.56 6.29
C THR A 6 14.77 -7.63 7.07
N ARG A 7 15.49 -6.76 6.36
CA ARG A 7 16.01 -5.54 6.99
C ARG A 7 14.81 -4.66 7.34
N ARG A 8 14.34 -4.70 8.59
CA ARG A 8 13.22 -3.89 9.11
C ARG A 8 13.45 -2.42 8.74
N ARG A 9 12.70 -1.89 7.77
CA ARG A 9 12.71 -0.46 7.45
C ARG A 9 11.56 0.20 8.21
N PRO A 10 11.72 1.42 8.75
CA PRO A 10 10.67 2.04 9.56
C PRO A 10 9.44 2.55 8.78
N HIS A 11 9.51 2.65 7.44
CA HIS A 11 8.51 3.31 6.59
C HIS A 11 8.06 2.48 5.37
N LEU A 12 6.94 2.86 4.76
CA LEU A 12 6.40 2.26 3.54
C LEU A 12 7.35 2.46 2.34
N LEU A 13 7.32 1.51 1.39
CA LEU A 13 8.10 1.64 0.15
C LEU A 13 7.47 2.72 -0.75
N PRO A 14 8.23 3.74 -1.19
CA PRO A 14 7.71 4.75 -2.10
C PRO A 14 7.61 4.18 -3.52
N LEU A 15 6.44 4.29 -4.14
CA LEU A 15 6.24 3.92 -5.56
C LEU A 15 6.97 4.88 -6.50
N ASP A 16 7.19 6.14 -6.10
CA ASP A 16 7.85 7.17 -6.92
C ASP A 16 9.29 6.79 -7.33
N ALA A 17 9.90 5.84 -6.64
CA ALA A 17 11.19 5.30 -7.03
C ALA A 17 11.10 4.27 -8.18
N LEU A 18 9.92 3.65 -8.36
CA LEU A 18 9.61 2.66 -9.39
C LEU A 18 8.94 3.28 -10.61
N ALA A 19 8.19 4.37 -10.42
CA ALA A 19 7.35 4.97 -11.46
C ALA A 19 8.07 5.91 -12.45
N ARG A 20 9.34 6.27 -12.22
CA ARG A 20 10.03 7.31 -13.03
C ARG A 20 10.19 7.01 -14.51
N ASN A 21 10.06 5.74 -14.91
CA ASN A 21 10.28 5.27 -16.28
C ASN A 21 9.08 4.51 -16.87
N ILE A 22 7.88 4.64 -16.27
CA ILE A 22 6.70 3.93 -16.74
C ILE A 22 6.06 4.71 -17.89
N GLN A 23 5.99 4.06 -19.06
CA GLN A 23 5.28 4.61 -20.22
C GLN A 23 3.75 4.44 -20.04
N PRO A 24 2.93 5.44 -20.37
CA PRO A 24 1.46 5.39 -20.21
C PRO A 24 0.81 4.19 -20.89
N GLU A 25 1.37 3.73 -22.00
CA GLU A 25 0.87 2.63 -22.83
C GLU A 25 0.97 1.26 -22.15
N GLN A 26 1.57 1.18 -20.96
CA GLN A 26 1.78 -0.07 -20.21
C GLN A 26 0.92 -0.18 -18.93
N VAL A 27 0.01 0.77 -18.70
CA VAL A 27 -0.87 0.81 -17.53
C VAL A 27 -2.18 0.10 -17.82
N THR A 28 -2.61 -0.82 -16.95
CA THR A 28 -3.88 -1.57 -17.11
C THR A 28 -4.77 -1.39 -15.89
N TYR A 29 -6.03 -0.98 -16.07
CA TYR A 29 -7.01 -0.87 -14.99
C TYR A 29 -7.81 -2.19 -14.86
N LEU A 30 -7.75 -2.82 -13.69
CA LEU A 30 -8.46 -4.08 -13.40
C LEU A 30 -9.81 -3.90 -12.71
N GLY A 31 -10.21 -2.65 -12.42
CA GLY A 31 -11.46 -2.39 -11.70
C GLY A 31 -11.38 -2.81 -10.23
N LEU A 32 -12.53 -3.18 -9.68
CA LEU A 32 -12.70 -3.58 -8.29
C LEU A 32 -12.20 -5.01 -8.07
N GLN A 33 -11.30 -5.20 -7.11
CA GLN A 33 -10.69 -6.48 -6.75
C GLN A 33 -10.59 -6.62 -5.23
N ASP A 34 -10.60 -7.86 -4.74
CA ASP A 34 -10.22 -8.17 -3.36
C ASP A 34 -8.70 -8.34 -3.28
N VAL A 35 -8.04 -7.42 -2.58
CA VAL A 35 -6.58 -7.38 -2.47
C VAL A 35 -6.13 -7.96 -1.13
N PRO A 36 -5.26 -8.98 -1.11
CA PRO A 36 -4.71 -9.49 0.13
C PRO A 36 -3.93 -8.41 0.88
N LEU A 37 -4.31 -8.13 2.13
CA LEU A 37 -3.66 -7.10 2.95
C LEU A 37 -2.15 -7.36 3.12
N LYS A 38 -1.75 -8.64 3.18
CA LYS A 38 -0.35 -9.08 3.25
C LYS A 38 0.50 -8.69 2.02
N ASN A 39 -0.14 -8.44 0.87
CA ASN A 39 0.56 -8.06 -0.36
C ASN A 39 0.65 -6.54 -0.53
N ILE A 40 0.05 -5.75 0.37
CA ILE A 40 0.16 -4.30 0.36
C ILE A 40 1.44 -3.90 1.10
N VAL A 41 2.45 -3.44 0.35
CA VAL A 41 3.84 -3.26 0.86
C VAL A 41 4.30 -1.81 0.88
N GLY A 42 3.55 -0.90 0.28
CA GLY A 42 4.02 0.46 0.04
C GLY A 42 2.94 1.47 -0.25
N SER A 43 3.41 2.65 -0.68
CA SER A 43 2.55 3.81 -0.90
C SER A 43 3.00 4.62 -2.11
N ALA A 44 2.03 5.06 -2.92
CA ALA A 44 2.22 6.02 -4.00
C ALA A 44 2.03 7.45 -3.48
N GLY A 45 2.97 7.91 -2.64
CA GLY A 45 2.90 9.17 -1.91
C GLY A 45 2.65 8.98 -0.42
N ARG A 46 2.91 9.98 0.44
CA ARG A 46 2.69 9.92 1.91
C ARG A 46 3.36 8.75 2.66
N HIS A 47 4.39 8.12 2.07
CA HIS A 47 5.10 6.97 2.65
C HIS A 47 5.77 7.25 4.00
N ARG A 48 6.02 8.53 4.32
CA ARG A 48 6.60 8.98 5.60
C ARG A 48 5.56 9.14 6.71
N ASP A 49 4.28 9.19 6.35
CA ASP A 49 3.17 9.41 7.29
C ASP A 49 2.75 8.11 7.99
N TYR A 50 3.25 6.95 7.52
CA TYR A 50 2.83 5.63 7.99
C TYR A 50 4.01 4.66 8.14
N THR A 51 3.92 3.81 9.16
CA THR A 51 4.83 2.68 9.40
C THR A 51 4.59 1.58 8.35
N GLN A 52 5.47 0.58 8.29
CA GLN A 52 5.30 -0.61 7.43
C GLN A 52 4.00 -1.39 7.64
N ARG A 53 3.30 -1.19 8.77
CA ARG A 53 2.00 -1.81 9.06
C ARG A 53 0.84 -0.84 8.84
N PHE A 54 1.05 0.24 8.09
CA PHE A 54 0.07 1.31 7.90
C PHE A 54 -0.40 1.98 9.19
N SER A 55 0.31 1.81 10.32
CA SER A 55 0.05 2.61 11.52
C SER A 55 0.57 4.04 11.28
N PRO A 56 -0.20 5.09 11.58
CA PRO A 56 0.27 6.47 11.44
C PRO A 56 1.58 6.70 12.20
N CYS A 57 2.59 7.25 11.53
CA CYS A 57 3.93 7.49 12.08
C CYS A 57 4.03 8.71 13.01
N ALA A 58 3.00 9.55 13.11
CA ALA A 58 3.12 10.83 13.82
C ALA A 58 1.84 11.30 14.53
N SER A 59 2.09 12.16 15.50
CA SER A 59 1.28 12.87 16.50
C SER A 59 0.19 13.80 15.93
N ASP A 60 -0.37 13.50 14.76
CA ASP A 60 -1.42 14.31 14.15
C ASP A 60 -2.80 13.88 14.66
N GLU A 61 -3.41 14.72 15.50
CA GLU A 61 -4.76 14.46 16.04
C GLU A 61 -5.82 14.36 14.95
N ARG A 62 -5.68 15.04 13.81
CA ARG A 62 -6.63 14.91 12.69
C ARG A 62 -6.56 13.53 12.04
N SER A 63 -5.34 13.00 11.90
CA SER A 63 -5.08 11.65 11.40
C SER A 63 -5.67 10.58 12.33
N LYS A 64 -5.50 10.75 13.65
CA LYS A 64 -6.11 9.86 14.66
C LYS A 64 -7.64 9.93 14.63
N GLU A 65 -8.20 11.13 14.55
CA GLU A 65 -9.65 11.29 14.52
C GLU A 65 -10.26 10.65 13.27
N ARG A 66 -9.64 10.86 12.10
CA ARG A 66 -10.07 10.20 10.87
C ARG A 66 -9.99 8.68 10.97
N TRP A 67 -8.95 8.15 11.62
CA TRP A 67 -8.84 6.72 11.88
C TRP A 67 -9.98 6.22 12.79
N ARG A 68 -10.28 6.93 13.89
CA ARG A 68 -11.40 6.58 14.79
C ARG A 68 -12.72 6.58 14.06
N LEU A 69 -13.00 7.59 13.24
CA LEU A 69 -14.23 7.65 12.45
C LEU A 69 -14.38 6.44 11.52
N ILE A 70 -13.31 6.05 10.82
CA ILE A 70 -13.32 4.87 9.95
C ILE A 70 -13.51 3.59 10.77
N TYR A 71 -12.82 3.45 11.89
CA TYR A 71 -13.01 2.32 12.80
C TYR A 71 -14.46 2.21 13.27
N THR A 72 -15.04 3.31 13.75
CA THR A 72 -16.43 3.40 14.21
C THR A 72 -17.41 2.99 13.12
N LEU A 73 -17.22 3.46 11.88
CA LEU A 73 -18.07 3.08 10.74
C LEU A 73 -18.02 1.58 10.46
N VAL A 74 -16.87 0.94 10.60
CA VAL A 74 -16.73 -0.49 10.37
C VAL A 74 -17.40 -1.29 11.48
N VAL A 75 -17.12 -0.97 12.74
CA VAL A 75 -17.69 -1.72 13.88
C VAL A 75 -19.19 -1.48 14.06
N SER A 76 -19.73 -0.38 13.51
CA SER A 76 -21.18 -0.14 13.44
C SER A 76 -21.87 -0.81 12.25
N GLY A 77 -21.11 -1.51 11.38
CA GLY A 77 -21.64 -2.26 10.24
C GLY A 77 -21.82 -1.45 8.95
N ALA A 78 -21.44 -0.17 8.91
CA ALA A 78 -21.55 0.67 7.71
C ALA A 78 -20.42 0.41 6.69
N GLY A 79 -19.28 -0.12 7.13
CA GLY A 79 -18.12 -0.36 6.27
C GLY A 79 -17.47 0.93 5.75
N PHE A 80 -16.70 0.82 4.66
CA PHE A 80 -16.08 1.95 3.98
C PHE A 80 -15.92 1.68 2.47
N PRO A 81 -15.80 2.71 1.62
CA PRO A 81 -15.59 2.50 0.19
C PRO A 81 -14.27 1.77 -0.13
N PRO A 82 -14.11 1.18 -1.33
CA PRO A 82 -12.85 0.57 -1.76
C PRO A 82 -11.66 1.53 -1.74
N ILE A 83 -10.46 0.99 -1.49
CA ILE A 83 -9.20 1.75 -1.58
C ILE A 83 -8.75 1.89 -3.04
N GLU A 84 -7.70 2.68 -3.29
CA GLU A 84 -7.06 2.75 -4.62
C GLU A 84 -5.61 2.30 -4.50
N VAL A 85 -5.20 1.36 -5.36
CA VAL A 85 -3.86 0.80 -5.33
C VAL A 85 -3.25 0.70 -6.72
N TYR A 86 -1.92 0.78 -6.74
CA TYR A 86 -1.12 0.33 -7.86
C TYR A 86 -0.59 -1.07 -7.60
N GLN A 87 -0.67 -1.95 -8.59
CA GLN A 87 -0.05 -3.27 -8.56
C GLN A 87 1.26 -3.24 -9.36
N VAL A 88 2.34 -3.78 -8.79
CA VAL A 88 3.63 -3.98 -9.47
C VAL A 88 4.08 -5.41 -9.19
N GLY A 89 4.07 -6.28 -10.20
CA GLY A 89 4.24 -7.72 -9.97
C GLY A 89 3.13 -8.26 -9.06
N ASP A 90 3.50 -8.89 -7.95
CA ASP A 90 2.57 -9.52 -7.00
C ASP A 90 2.25 -8.64 -5.77
N VAL A 91 2.73 -7.40 -5.74
CA VAL A 91 2.60 -6.50 -4.60
C VAL A 91 1.86 -5.22 -4.94
N TYR A 92 1.29 -4.59 -3.91
CA TYR A 92 0.42 -3.43 -4.03
C TYR A 92 0.95 -2.22 -3.26
N PHE A 93 0.70 -1.05 -3.83
CA PHE A 93 1.06 0.25 -3.28
C PHE A 93 -0.19 1.11 -3.14
N VAL A 94 -0.48 1.58 -1.93
CA VAL A 94 -1.66 2.39 -1.66
C VAL A 94 -1.50 3.77 -2.26
N GLN A 95 -2.40 4.14 -3.15
CA GLN A 95 -2.56 5.51 -3.64
C GLN A 95 -3.50 6.29 -2.72
N ASN A 96 -4.63 5.69 -2.37
CA ASN A 96 -5.64 6.29 -1.50
C ASN A 96 -6.20 5.24 -0.53
N GLY A 97 -6.48 5.65 0.70
CA GLY A 97 -7.17 4.81 1.69
C GLY A 97 -6.27 4.23 2.78
N HIS A 98 -5.13 4.84 3.09
CA HIS A 98 -4.19 4.38 4.12
C HIS A 98 -4.84 4.10 5.48
N HIS A 99 -5.77 4.95 5.92
CA HIS A 99 -6.51 4.70 7.17
C HIS A 99 -7.41 3.47 7.09
N ARG A 100 -8.02 3.19 5.93
CA ARG A 100 -8.85 2.01 5.72
C ARG A 100 -8.00 0.74 5.76
N VAL A 101 -6.83 0.76 5.10
CA VAL A 101 -5.83 -0.33 5.21
C VAL A 101 -5.38 -0.53 6.65
N SER A 102 -5.12 0.56 7.38
CA SER A 102 -4.75 0.52 8.79
C SER A 102 -5.84 -0.11 9.67
N VAL A 103 -7.10 0.30 9.50
CA VAL A 103 -8.25 -0.24 10.23
C VAL A 103 -8.47 -1.71 9.88
N ALA A 104 -8.47 -2.08 8.60
CA ALA A 104 -8.65 -3.47 8.16
C ALA A 104 -7.54 -4.39 8.69
N THR A 105 -6.29 -3.92 8.66
CA THR A 105 -5.15 -4.62 9.26
C THR A 105 -5.31 -4.77 10.78
N TYR A 106 -5.75 -3.71 11.47
CA TYR A 106 -6.00 -3.75 12.92
C TYR A 106 -7.12 -4.73 13.28
N LEU A 107 -8.17 -4.81 12.47
CA LEU A 107 -9.29 -5.74 12.63
C LEU A 107 -8.97 -7.17 12.17
N GLY A 108 -7.78 -7.42 11.63
CA GLY A 108 -7.34 -8.76 11.23
C GLY A 108 -8.03 -9.28 9.96
N TRP A 109 -8.49 -8.41 9.08
CA TRP A 109 -9.08 -8.83 7.81
C TRP A 109 -8.03 -9.50 6.91
N PRO A 110 -8.41 -10.50 6.09
CA PRO A 110 -7.47 -11.15 5.16
C PRO A 110 -7.21 -10.31 3.90
N ASP A 111 -8.25 -9.59 3.45
CA ASP A 111 -8.28 -8.83 2.21
C ASP A 111 -9.06 -7.51 2.41
N ILE A 112 -8.98 -6.66 1.38
CA ILE A 112 -9.66 -5.38 1.32
C ILE A 112 -10.03 -5.06 -0.13
N GLN A 113 -11.24 -4.55 -0.34
CA GLN A 113 -11.69 -4.12 -1.67
C GLN A 113 -10.88 -2.92 -2.15
N ALA A 114 -10.38 -3.00 -3.39
CA ALA A 114 -9.56 -1.97 -4.00
C ALA A 114 -9.86 -1.80 -5.50
N TYR A 115 -9.78 -0.57 -5.98
CA TYR A 115 -9.60 -0.29 -7.39
C TYR A 115 -8.12 -0.45 -7.76
N VAL A 116 -7.83 -1.37 -8.68
CA VAL A 116 -6.46 -1.78 -8.98
C VAL A 116 -6.02 -1.24 -10.34
N THR A 117 -4.91 -0.50 -10.34
CA THR A 117 -4.19 -0.10 -11.54
C THR A 117 -2.86 -0.84 -11.62
N VAL A 118 -2.70 -1.73 -12.60
CA VAL A 118 -1.47 -2.47 -12.83
C VAL A 118 -0.47 -1.56 -13.54
N LEU A 119 0.71 -1.50 -12.96
CA LEU A 119 1.89 -0.86 -13.51
C LEU A 119 2.87 -1.94 -13.99
N PRO A 120 3.59 -1.70 -15.09
CA PRO A 120 4.61 -2.64 -15.54
C PRO A 120 5.68 -2.78 -14.46
N ALA A 121 6.10 -4.03 -14.21
CA ALA A 121 7.22 -4.28 -13.32
C ALA A 121 8.49 -3.62 -13.91
N PRO A 122 9.23 -2.82 -13.12
CA PRO A 122 10.56 -2.38 -13.56
C PRO A 122 11.40 -3.61 -13.90
N ARG A 123 12.27 -3.51 -14.91
CA ARG A 123 13.27 -4.57 -15.11
C ARG A 123 14.08 -4.64 -13.82
N LEU A 124 14.45 -5.85 -13.37
CA LEU A 124 15.12 -6.07 -12.07
C LEU A 124 16.35 -5.17 -11.84
N LYS A 125 17.01 -4.78 -12.93
CA LYS A 125 18.16 -3.85 -12.98
C LYS A 125 17.84 -2.38 -12.65
N ASP A 126 16.58 -1.97 -12.75
CA ASP A 126 16.11 -0.60 -12.57
C ASP A 126 15.56 -0.35 -11.14
N LEU A 127 15.52 -1.39 -10.29
CA LEU A 127 15.10 -1.24 -8.90
C LEU A 127 16.21 -0.59 -8.06
N PRO A 128 15.91 0.43 -7.23
CA PRO A 128 16.90 1.13 -6.40
C PRO A 128 17.47 0.28 -5.25
N PHE A 129 17.11 -1.01 -5.16
CA PHE A 129 17.53 -1.91 -4.10
C PHE A 129 18.50 -3.00 -4.59
N THR A 130 18.86 -3.01 -5.87
CA THR A 130 19.69 -4.07 -6.49
C THR A 130 21.19 -3.90 -6.21
N HIS A 131 21.64 -2.75 -5.68
CA HIS A 131 23.06 -2.48 -5.39
C HIS A 131 23.57 -2.92 -4.00
N GLN A 132 22.76 -3.64 -3.19
CA GLN A 132 23.18 -4.12 -1.86
C GLN A 132 23.39 -5.65 -1.78
N LEU A 133 23.66 -6.29 -2.92
CA LEU A 133 24.06 -7.70 -3.00
C LEU A 133 25.48 -7.80 -3.58
N HIS A 134 26.47 -7.42 -2.79
CA HIS A 134 27.86 -7.80 -2.95
C HIS A 134 28.47 -7.99 -1.57
#